data_AF-A0A2D8M0W3-F1
#
_entry.id   AF-A0A2D8M0W3-F1
#
_cell.length_a   1.000
_cell.length_b   1.000
_cell.length_c   1.000
_cell.angle_alpha   90.00
_cell.angle_beta   90.00
_cell.angle_gamma   90.00
#
_symmetry.space_group_name_H-M   'P 1'
#
loop_
_entity.id
_entity.type
_entity.pdbx_description
1 polymer ?
#
loop_
_entity_poly.entity_id
_entity_poly.type
_entity_poly.pdbx_seq_one_letter_code
_entity_poly.pdbx_strand_id
1 'polypeptide(L)' 'MVYVIGIIGFILGFFLGQYFLLKLLKGKTKEDLLYNRKIKWIYGPMNWAVAILTCYIFVKSYHLYFSP' A
#
# COMPACT_ATOMS: atom_id res chain seq x y z
N MET A 1 -17.57 8.19 10.60
CA MET A 1 -16.90 6.95 11.05
C MET A 1 -16.27 6.19 9.90
N VAL A 2 -17.00 5.89 8.82
CA VAL A 2 -16.46 5.21 7.61
C VAL A 2 -15.16 5.86 7.09
N TYR A 3 -15.09 7.18 6.98
CA TYR A 3 -13.88 7.89 6.53
C TYR A 3 -12.66 7.66 7.42
N VAL A 4 -12.86 7.59 8.75
CA VAL A 4 -11.77 7.34 9.71
C VAL A 4 -11.21 5.94 9.50
N ILE A 5 -12.08 4.94 9.32
CA ILE A 5 -11.68 3.55 9.06
C ILE A 5 -10.96 3.43 7.71
N GLY A 6 -11.43 4.15 6.69
CA GLY A 6 -10.74 4.22 5.40
C GLY A 6 -9.33 4.80 5.52
N ILE A 7 -9.16 5.89 6.28
CA ILE A 7 -7.83 6.48 6.54
C ILE A 7 -6.92 5.50 7.28
N ILE A 8 -7.42 4.81 8.31
CA ILE A 8 -6.66 3.79 9.04
C ILE A 8 -6.24 2.65 8.12
N GLY A 9 -7.19 2.10 7.34
CA GLY A 9 -6.90 1.03 6.38
C GLY A 9 -5.90 1.45 5.31
N PHE A 10 -5.98 2.70 4.84
CA PHE A 10 -5.05 3.27 3.87
C PHE A 10 -3.63 3.40 4.45
N ILE A 11 -3.48 3.97 5.65
CA ILE A 11 -2.17 4.15 6.30
C ILE A 11 -1.52 2.80 6.60
N LEU A 12 -2.28 1.86 7.16
CA LEU A 12 -1.79 0.49 7.42
C LEU A 12 -1.41 -0.22 6.13
N GLY A 13 -2.24 -0.11 5.09
CA GLY A 13 -1.96 -0.65 3.76
C GLY A 13 -0.72 -0.04 3.12
N PHE A 14 -0.48 1.26 3.31
CA PHE A 14 0.72 1.94 2.84
C PHE A 14 1.98 1.40 3.52
N PHE A 15 1.96 1.24 4.85
CA PHE A 15 3.10 0.63 5.56
C PHE A 15 3.32 -0.83 5.14
N LEU A 16 2.25 -1.59 4.94
CA LEU A 16 2.33 -2.96 4.44
C LEU A 16 2.95 -3.02 3.02
N GLY A 17 2.54 -2.12 2.13
CA GLY A 17 3.11 -1.99 0.80
C GLY A 17 4.59 -1.63 0.84
N GLN A 18 5.00 -0.71 1.71
CA GLN A 18 6.42 -0.37 1.91
C GLN A 18 7.24 -1.55 2.43
N TYR A 19 6.69 -2.32 3.37
CA TYR A 19 7.33 -3.54 3.86
C TYR A 19 7.52 -4.59 2.74
N PHE A 20 6.50 -4.75 1.88
CA PHE A 20 6.60 -5.64 0.72
C PHE A 20 7.66 -5.17 -0.28
N LEU A 21 7.71 -3.86 -0.56
CA LEU A 21 8.75 -3.27 -1.39
C LEU A 21 10.14 -3.47 -0.81
N LEU A 22 10.31 -3.33 0.51
CA LEU A 22 11.58 -3.55 1.17
C LEU A 22 12.09 -4.99 0.97
N LYS A 23 11.20 -5.98 0.98
CA LYS A 23 11.56 -7.38 0.67
C LYS A 23 11.95 -7.57 -0.78
N LEU A 24 11.17 -7.03 -1.72
CA LEU A 24 11.40 -7.21 -3.15
C LEU A 24 12.63 -6.46 -3.66
N LEU A 25 12.90 -5.28 -3.10
CA LEU A 25 14.01 -4.42 -3.49
C LEU A 25 15.28 -4.68 -2.68
N LYS A 26 15.27 -5.62 -1.74
CA LYS A 26 16.42 -5.96 -0.87
C LYS A 26 17.70 -6.27 -1.66
N GLY A 27 17.57 -6.84 -2.86
CA GLY A 27 18.70 -7.20 -3.73
C GLY A 27 19.12 -6.13 -4.74
N LYS A 28 18.51 -4.94 -4.71
CA LYS A 28 18.83 -3.85 -5.65
C LYS A 28 19.84 -2.88 -5.03
N THR A 29 20.81 -2.45 -5.83
CA THR A 29 21.78 -1.44 -5.38
C THR A 29 21.11 -0.08 -5.25
N LYS A 30 21.73 0.84 -4.51
CA LYS A 30 21.22 2.20 -4.37
C LYS A 30 21.19 2.93 -5.72
N GLU A 31 22.17 2.71 -6.61
CA GLU A 31 22.15 3.33 -7.94
C GLU A 31 20.95 2.83 -8.76
N ASP A 32 20.64 1.52 -8.70
CA ASP A 32 19.47 0.95 -9.36
C ASP A 32 18.17 1.60 -8.86
N LEU A 33 18.02 1.79 -7.55
CA LEU A 33 16.81 2.42 -6.98
C LEU A 33 16.66 3.89 -7.39
N LEU A 34 17.77 4.61 -7.55
CA LEU A 34 17.78 6.04 -7.87
C LEU A 34 17.63 6.32 -9.36
N TYR A 35 18.28 5.53 -10.23
CA TYR A 35 18.40 5.84 -11.66
C TYR A 35 17.56 4.92 -12.55
N ASN A 36 17.14 3.75 -12.06
CA ASN A 36 16.33 2.85 -12.88
C ASN A 36 14.87 3.28 -12.90
N ARG A 37 14.49 4.00 -13.99
CA ARG A 37 13.12 4.47 -14.22
C ARG A 37 12.09 3.32 -14.19
N LYS A 38 12.44 2.13 -14.67
CA LYS A 38 11.54 0.96 -14.70
C LYS A 38 11.18 0.50 -13.28
N ILE A 39 12.15 0.51 -12.36
CA ILE A 39 11.92 0.17 -10.95
C ILE A 39 10.91 1.16 -10.33
N LYS A 40 11.11 2.47 -10.52
CA LYS A 40 10.19 3.48 -9.96
C LYS A 40 8.75 3.33 -10.45
N TRP A 41 8.55 3.14 -11.76
CA TRP A 41 7.21 3.05 -12.35
C TRP A 41 6.49 1.72 -12.12
N ILE A 42 7.20 0.65 -11.79
CA ILE A 42 6.58 -0.63 -11.42
C ILE A 42 6.26 -0.65 -9.92
N TYR A 43 7.26 -0.39 -9.09
CA TYR A 43 7.13 -0.59 -7.65
C TYR A 43 6.40 0.56 -6.94
N GLY A 44 6.47 1.79 -7.47
CA GLY A 44 5.75 2.93 -6.95
C GLY A 44 4.23 2.70 -6.93
N PRO A 45 3.59 2.48 -8.10
CA PRO A 45 2.16 2.19 -8.17
C PRO A 45 1.76 0.94 -7.37
N MET A 46 2.65 -0.04 -7.24
CA MET A 46 2.36 -1.26 -6.48
C MET A 46 2.09 -0.97 -4.99
N ASN A 47 2.86 -0.07 -4.37
CA ASN A 47 2.58 0.36 -3.00
C ASN A 47 1.22 1.07 -2.87
N TRP A 48 0.91 1.95 -3.81
CA TRP A 48 -0.38 2.66 -3.83
C TRP A 48 -1.55 1.69 -4.06
N ALA A 49 -1.37 0.68 -4.91
CA ALA A 49 -2.37 -0.36 -5.13
C ALA A 49 -2.66 -1.15 -3.85
N VAL A 50 -1.62 -1.51 -3.08
CA VAL A 50 -1.79 -2.17 -1.78
C VAL A 50 -2.53 -1.26 -0.79
N ALA A 51 -2.16 0.03 -0.72
CA ALA A 51 -2.81 0.98 0.18
C ALA A 51 -4.31 1.16 -0.14
N ILE A 52 -4.66 1.32 -1.42
CA ILE A 52 -6.05 1.44 -1.88
C ILE A 52 -6.83 0.15 -1.62
N LEU A 53 -6.25 -1.02 -1.92
CA LEU A 53 -6.89 -2.30 -1.65
C LEU A 53 -7.18 -2.51 -0.17
N THR A 54 -6.22 -2.16 0.70
CA THR A 54 -6.38 -2.31 2.15
C THR A 54 -7.43 -1.33 2.69
N CYS A 55 -7.45 -0.09 2.19
CA CYS A 55 -8.52 0.87 2.47
C CYS A 55 -9.91 0.32 2.11
N TYR A 56 -10.06 -0.23 0.90
CA TYR A 56 -11.30 -0.85 0.45
C TYR A 56 -11.72 -2.01 1.37
N ILE A 57 -10.80 -2.91 1.73
CA ILE A 57 -11.07 -4.02 2.64
C ILE A 57 -11.57 -3.51 3.99
N PHE A 58 -10.88 -2.54 4.59
CA PHE A 58 -11.27 -1.98 5.89
C PHE A 58 -12.64 -1.33 5.87
N VAL A 59 -12.94 -0.53 4.83
CA VAL A 59 -14.25 0.09 4.65
C VAL A 59 -15.33 -0.98 4.44
N LYS A 60 -15.07 -1.99 3.59
CA LYS A 60 -16.00 -3.11 3.34
C LYS A 60 -16.31 -3.89 4.62
N SER A 61 -15.28 -4.22 5.40
CA SER A 61 -15.44 -4.90 6.69
C SER A 61 -16.23 -4.04 7.67
N TYR A 62 -15.97 -2.73 7.74
CA TYR A 62 -16.74 -1.84 8.61
C TYR A 62 -18.23 -1.83 8.26
N HIS A 63 -18.57 -1.75 6.97
CA HIS A 63 -19.97 -1.85 6.54
C HIS A 63 -20.59 -3.20 6.96
N LEU A 64 -19.88 -4.31 6.76
CA LEU A 64 -20.39 -5.63 7.08
C LEU A 64 -20.68 -5.84 8.58
N TYR A 65 -19.93 -5.20 9.49
CA TYR A 65 -20.07 -5.41 10.94
C TYR A 65 -20.79 -4.28 11.70
N PHE A 66 -20.74 -3.04 11.20
CA PHE A 66 -21.19 -1.86 11.97
C PHE A 66 -22.18 -0.95 11.24
N SER A 67 -22.37 -1.10 9.93
CA SER A 67 -23.43 -0.41 9.18
C SER A 67 -23.93 -1.31 8.04
N PRO A 68 -24.68 -2.38 8.40
CA PRO A 68 -25.24 -3.31 7.43
C PRO A 68 -26.26 -2.65 6.49
#